data_AF-A0A538U1F3-F1
#
_entry.id   AF-A0A538U1F3-F1
#
_cell.length_a   1.000
_cell.length_b   1.000
_cell.length_c   1.000
_cell.angle_alpha   90.00
_cell.angle_beta   90.00
_cell.angle_gamma   90.00
#
_symmetry.space_group_name_H-M   'P 1'
#
loop_
_entity.id
_entity.type
_entity.pdbx_description
1 polymer ?
#
loop_
_entity_poly.entity_id
_entity_poly.type
_entity_poly.pdbx_seq_one_letter_code
_entity_poly.pdbx_strand_id
1 'polypeptide(L)'
;MAVGLAGVWPRAAWSQPPPLDDHSAIYDPVRQRMIVFGGESGGQSNNATWELSLSSNPHWNPLTPAGSPPSERKGQSVIYDPVRDRIIVFGGVDASGKRNDVWVLSLSGTPTWTHWWTRWCRGCRRTTACDRGGHRRPRCGRREAGARFPLQVDRDSSGIPRSTIRTRIE
;
A
#
# COMPACT_ATOMS: atom_id res chain seq x y z
N MET A 1 27.82 37.42 -27.40
CA MET A 1 27.81 37.00 -25.98
C MET A 1 26.72 37.81 -25.28
N ALA A 2 25.72 37.15 -24.71
CA ALA A 2 24.76 37.78 -23.83
C ALA A 2 24.66 36.91 -22.58
N VAL A 3 25.07 37.47 -21.46
CA VAL A 3 25.02 36.86 -20.13
C VAL A 3 23.71 37.32 -19.51
N GLY A 4 22.81 36.40 -19.19
CA GLY A 4 21.54 36.68 -18.53
C GLY A 4 21.35 35.70 -17.37
N LEU A 5 21.69 36.15 -16.16
CA LEU A 5 21.41 35.44 -14.92
C LEU A 5 19.94 35.66 -14.54
N ALA A 6 19.11 34.64 -14.75
CA ALA A 6 17.89 34.41 -14.00
C ALA A 6 17.50 32.94 -14.19
N GLY A 7 17.62 32.14 -13.14
CA GLY A 7 17.20 30.74 -13.07
C GLY A 7 15.68 30.61 -13.12
N VAL A 8 15.07 31.03 -14.23
CA VAL A 8 13.67 30.71 -14.54
C VAL A 8 13.70 29.28 -15.05
N TRP A 9 13.41 28.32 -14.16
CA TRP A 9 13.07 26.97 -14.61
C TRP A 9 11.87 27.12 -15.55
N PRO A 10 12.02 26.84 -16.86
CA PRO A 10 10.89 26.96 -17.77
C PRO A 10 9.80 26.02 -17.25
N ARG A 11 8.59 26.54 -16.98
CA ARG A 11 7.40 25.71 -16.77
C ARG A 11 7.16 24.98 -18.07
N ALA A 12 7.74 23.80 -18.18
CA ALA A 12 7.59 23.01 -19.37
C ALA A 12 6.12 22.56 -19.47
N ALA A 13 5.55 22.70 -20.66
CA ALA A 13 4.14 22.44 -20.97
C ALA A 13 3.84 20.92 -21.02
N TRP A 14 4.27 20.18 -20.00
CA TRP A 14 4.02 18.76 -19.85
C TRP A 14 2.76 18.53 -19.02
N SER A 15 2.08 17.41 -19.26
CA SER A 15 1.13 16.86 -18.31
C SER A 15 1.86 16.56 -17.00
N GLN A 16 1.68 17.40 -15.99
CA GLN A 16 2.24 17.21 -14.65
C GLN A 16 1.11 16.83 -13.69
N PRO A 17 1.43 16.16 -12.56
CA PRO A 17 0.46 16.03 -11.49
C PRO A 17 -0.07 17.42 -11.09
N PRO A 18 -1.35 17.51 -10.69
CA PRO A 18 -1.86 18.76 -10.12
C PRO A 18 -1.03 19.18 -8.90
N PRO A 19 -1.15 20.43 -8.42
CA PRO A 19 -0.58 20.82 -7.14
C PRO A 19 -1.16 19.94 -6.03
N LEU A 20 -0.29 19.19 -5.34
CA LEU A 20 -0.66 18.20 -4.34
C LEU A 20 0.14 18.40 -3.05
N ASP A 21 -0.52 18.40 -1.90
CA ASP A 21 0.07 18.16 -0.59
C ASP A 21 -0.34 16.77 -0.06
N ASP A 22 0.29 16.32 1.03
CA ASP A 22 0.07 15.00 1.65
C ASP A 22 0.17 13.80 0.69
N HIS A 23 0.79 13.99 -0.47
CA HIS A 23 1.10 12.92 -1.41
C HIS A 23 2.32 12.13 -0.93
N SER A 24 2.47 10.92 -1.45
CA SER A 24 3.68 10.12 -1.20
C SER A 24 4.48 9.99 -2.48
N ALA A 25 5.80 10.06 -2.37
CA ALA A 25 6.71 9.82 -3.46
C ALA A 25 7.71 8.72 -3.10
N ILE A 26 7.99 7.82 -4.04
CA ILE A 26 9.02 6.80 -3.91
C ILE A 26 9.94 6.82 -5.12
N TYR A 27 11.16 6.31 -4.95
CA TYR A 27 12.09 6.10 -6.05
C TYR A 27 12.08 4.62 -6.48
N ASP A 28 11.87 4.38 -7.77
CA ASP A 28 12.03 3.08 -8.45
C ASP A 28 13.39 3.08 -9.16
N PRO A 29 14.43 2.46 -8.56
CA PRO A 29 15.78 2.42 -9.13
C PRO A 29 15.88 1.53 -10.37
N VAL A 30 14.97 0.56 -10.56
CA VAL A 30 15.02 -0.37 -11.70
C VAL A 30 14.64 0.37 -12.98
N ARG A 31 13.66 1.27 -12.89
CA ARG A 31 13.17 2.07 -14.04
C ARG A 31 13.66 3.52 -14.01
N GLN A 32 14.51 3.88 -13.06
CA GLN A 32 15.03 5.24 -12.86
C GLN A 32 13.93 6.29 -12.90
N ARG A 33 12.92 6.12 -12.05
CA ARG A 33 11.76 7.03 -12.00
C ARG A 33 11.31 7.27 -10.57
N MET A 34 10.70 8.42 -10.34
CA MET A 34 9.96 8.69 -9.12
C MET A 34 8.49 8.38 -9.36
N ILE A 35 7.84 7.66 -8.45
CA ILE A 35 6.39 7.41 -8.49
C ILE A 35 5.74 8.26 -7.39
N VAL A 36 4.75 9.05 -7.77
CA VAL A 36 3.92 9.86 -6.88
C VAL A 36 2.52 9.25 -6.81
N PHE A 37 1.98 9.09 -5.61
CA PHE A 37 0.65 8.53 -5.38
C PHE A 37 -0.17 9.40 -4.43
N GLY A 38 -1.42 9.64 -4.82
CA GLY A 38 -2.45 10.25 -3.99
C GLY A 38 -2.13 11.68 -3.57
N GLY A 39 -2.58 12.04 -2.36
CA GLY A 39 -2.51 13.41 -1.84
C GLY A 39 -3.80 14.18 -2.09
N GLU A 40 -3.80 15.46 -1.77
CA GLU A 40 -4.97 16.32 -1.97
C GLU A 40 -4.65 17.64 -2.65
N SER A 41 -5.68 18.26 -3.21
CA SER A 41 -5.64 19.61 -3.73
C SER A 41 -6.94 20.32 -3.34
N GLY A 42 -6.84 21.42 -2.61
CA GLY A 42 -8.02 22.18 -2.18
C GLY A 42 -9.02 21.36 -1.35
N GLY A 43 -8.52 20.44 -0.51
CA GLY A 43 -9.35 19.56 0.31
C GLY A 43 -9.96 18.36 -0.42
N GLN A 44 -9.66 18.18 -1.71
CA GLN A 44 -10.08 17.02 -2.49
C GLN A 44 -8.91 16.04 -2.59
N SER A 45 -9.06 14.88 -1.96
CA SER A 45 -8.10 13.78 -2.10
C SER A 45 -8.19 13.15 -3.49
N ASN A 46 -7.12 12.51 -3.95
CA ASN A 46 -7.14 11.70 -5.16
C ASN A 46 -6.40 10.37 -4.94
N ASN A 47 -6.46 9.47 -5.93
CA ASN A 47 -5.69 8.22 -5.98
C ASN A 47 -4.89 8.11 -7.28
N ALA A 48 -4.63 9.25 -7.95
CA ALA A 48 -3.88 9.27 -9.18
C ALA A 48 -2.44 8.80 -8.89
N THR A 49 -1.88 8.07 -9.85
CA THR A 49 -0.47 7.66 -9.80
C THR A 49 0.25 8.35 -10.96
N TRP A 50 1.35 9.02 -10.65
CA TRP A 50 2.18 9.71 -11.62
C TRP A 50 3.59 9.16 -11.55
N GLU A 51 4.29 9.20 -12.68
CA GLU A 51 5.71 8.93 -12.73
C GLU A 51 6.47 10.11 -13.30
N LEU A 52 7.64 10.37 -12.72
CA LEU A 52 8.65 11.27 -13.27
C LEU A 52 9.81 10.41 -13.74
N SER A 53 10.04 10.36 -15.05
CA SER A 53 11.28 9.82 -15.60
C SER A 53 12.46 10.61 -15.04
N LEU A 54 13.47 9.94 -14.51
CA LEU A 54 14.72 10.54 -14.02
C LEU A 54 15.90 10.23 -14.95
N SER A 55 15.61 9.90 -16.22
CA SER A 55 16.61 9.76 -17.28
C SER A 55 17.18 11.13 -17.69
N SER A 56 18.00 11.16 -18.74
CA SER A 56 18.61 12.40 -19.28
C SER A 56 17.59 13.45 -19.72
N ASN A 57 16.32 13.08 -19.95
CA ASN A 57 15.23 13.99 -20.24
C ASN A 57 14.05 13.76 -19.28
N PRO A 58 14.06 14.40 -18.09
CA PRO A 58 13.01 14.24 -17.11
C PRO A 58 11.66 14.74 -17.61
N HIS A 59 10.63 13.92 -17.48
CA HIS A 59 9.27 14.27 -17.87
C HIS A 59 8.25 13.49 -17.03
N TRP A 60 7.11 14.14 -16.78
CA TRP A 60 5.99 13.56 -16.06
C TRP A 60 5.08 12.78 -17.01
N ASN A 61 4.66 11.60 -16.59
CA ASN A 61 3.62 10.82 -17.25
C ASN A 61 2.59 10.34 -16.23
N PRO A 62 1.30 10.32 -16.59
CA PRO A 62 0.31 9.61 -15.80
C PRO A 62 0.61 8.11 -15.87
N LEU A 63 0.68 7.45 -14.71
CA LEU A 63 0.70 6.00 -14.64
C LEU A 63 -0.76 5.53 -14.60
N THR A 64 -1.13 4.63 -15.50
CA THR A 64 -2.51 4.08 -15.59
C THR A 64 -2.55 2.60 -15.18
N PRO A 65 -2.40 2.27 -13.88
CA PRO A 65 -2.49 0.89 -13.44
C PRO A 65 -3.85 0.25 -13.72
N ALA A 66 -3.82 -1.02 -14.08
CA ALA A 66 -5.00 -1.88 -14.09
C ALA A 66 -5.46 -2.23 -12.66
N GLY A 67 -6.61 -2.91 -12.56
CA GLY A 67 -7.17 -3.36 -11.29
C GLY A 67 -7.99 -2.29 -10.57
N SER A 68 -8.15 -2.46 -9.26
CA SER A 68 -8.89 -1.50 -8.43
C SER A 68 -7.88 -0.76 -7.54
N PRO A 69 -7.67 0.55 -7.76
CA PRO A 69 -6.79 1.34 -6.90
C PRO A 69 -7.37 1.48 -5.49
N PRO A 70 -6.55 1.92 -4.52
CA PRO A 70 -7.06 2.42 -3.24
C PRO A 70 -8.09 3.54 -3.46
N SER A 71 -8.98 3.74 -2.48
CA SER A 71 -9.80 4.96 -2.44
C SER A 71 -8.92 6.21 -2.49
N GLU A 72 -9.46 7.29 -3.04
CA GLU A 72 -8.85 8.62 -3.02
C GLU A 72 -8.45 9.00 -1.60
N ARG A 73 -7.16 9.26 -1.39
CA ARG A 73 -6.60 9.41 -0.05
C ARG A 73 -5.35 10.26 -0.02
N LYS A 74 -5.08 10.79 1.17
CA LYS A 74 -3.90 11.59 1.50
C LYS A 74 -3.21 11.06 2.75
N GLY A 75 -1.95 11.45 2.96
CA GLY A 75 -1.18 11.11 4.16
C GLY A 75 -0.88 9.62 4.32
N GLN A 76 -0.94 8.86 3.23
CA GLN A 76 -0.55 7.46 3.19
C GLN A 76 0.97 7.30 3.32
N SER A 77 1.40 6.12 3.77
CA SER A 77 2.81 5.71 3.72
C SER A 77 3.02 4.78 2.52
N VAL A 78 4.10 4.99 1.77
CA VAL A 78 4.42 4.21 0.56
C VAL A 78 5.87 3.76 0.60
N ILE A 79 6.11 2.49 0.28
CA ILE A 79 7.45 1.91 0.16
C ILE A 79 7.59 1.13 -1.15
N TYR A 80 8.82 1.01 -1.64
CA TYR A 80 9.17 0.14 -2.77
C TYR A 80 9.80 -1.17 -2.26
N ASP A 81 9.31 -2.31 -2.77
CA ASP A 81 9.83 -3.66 -2.53
C ASP A 81 10.55 -4.12 -3.82
N PRO A 82 11.90 -3.97 -3.90
CA PRO A 82 12.65 -4.29 -5.11
C PRO A 82 12.67 -5.79 -5.41
N VAL A 83 12.56 -6.65 -4.39
CA VAL A 83 12.61 -8.11 -4.56
C VAL A 83 11.39 -8.63 -5.31
N ARG A 84 10.24 -7.97 -5.15
CA ARG A 84 8.97 -8.35 -5.78
C ARG A 84 8.46 -7.32 -6.78
N ASP A 85 9.31 -6.35 -7.12
CA ASP A 85 9.04 -5.26 -8.07
C ASP A 85 7.64 -4.65 -7.92
N ARG A 86 7.39 -4.08 -6.74
CA ARG A 86 6.07 -3.54 -6.37
C ARG A 86 6.19 -2.39 -5.38
N ILE A 87 5.18 -1.53 -5.32
CA ILE A 87 5.00 -0.58 -4.21
C ILE A 87 3.92 -1.09 -3.27
N ILE A 88 4.10 -0.79 -1.97
CA ILE A 88 3.14 -1.09 -0.92
C ILE A 88 2.67 0.22 -0.34
N VAL A 89 1.35 0.41 -0.30
CA VAL A 89 0.68 1.57 0.29
C VAL A 89 -0.04 1.13 1.55
N PHE A 90 0.15 1.86 2.64
CA PHE A 90 -0.52 1.61 3.91
C PHE A 90 -1.22 2.86 4.42
N GLY A 91 -2.47 2.67 4.86
CA GLY A 91 -3.23 3.68 5.59
C GLY A 91 -3.55 4.92 4.76
N GLY A 92 -3.39 6.09 5.39
CA GLY A 92 -3.87 7.38 4.89
C GLY A 92 -5.27 7.73 5.38
N VAL A 93 -5.80 8.83 4.88
CA VAL A 93 -7.15 9.34 5.18
C VAL A 93 -7.91 9.45 3.87
N ASP A 94 -9.07 8.81 3.79
CA ASP A 94 -10.02 8.99 2.69
C ASP A 94 -11.30 9.67 3.20
N ALA A 95 -12.31 9.82 2.33
CA ALA A 95 -13.61 10.42 2.67
C ALA A 95 -14.34 9.74 3.84
N SER A 96 -14.03 8.47 4.13
CA SER A 96 -14.61 7.73 5.24
C SER A 96 -13.78 7.81 6.53
N GLY A 97 -12.63 8.53 6.51
CA GLY A 97 -11.72 8.69 7.64
C GLY A 97 -10.41 7.87 7.52
N LYS A 98 -9.70 7.74 8.64
CA LYS A 98 -8.40 7.02 8.70
C LYS A 98 -8.53 5.58 8.23
N ARG A 99 -7.59 5.15 7.38
CA ARG A 99 -7.49 3.79 6.85
C ARG A 99 -6.41 3.01 7.57
N ASN A 100 -6.57 1.69 7.62
CA ASN A 100 -5.58 0.72 8.09
C ASN A 100 -5.37 -0.43 7.08
N ASP A 101 -5.80 -0.23 5.84
CA ASP A 101 -5.70 -1.19 4.76
C ASP A 101 -4.31 -1.16 4.11
N VAL A 102 -3.96 -2.25 3.41
CA VAL A 102 -2.72 -2.40 2.65
C VAL A 102 -3.04 -2.68 1.20
N TRP A 103 -2.46 -1.87 0.32
CA TRP A 103 -2.58 -2.00 -1.11
C TRP A 103 -1.22 -2.24 -1.76
N VAL A 104 -1.25 -2.95 -2.89
CA VAL A 104 -0.05 -3.27 -3.66
C VAL A 104 -0.27 -2.86 -5.09
N LEU A 105 0.67 -2.08 -5.62
CA LEU A 105 0.80 -1.88 -7.06
C LEU A 105 1.99 -2.71 -7.53
N SER A 106 1.70 -3.78 -8.26
CA SER A 106 2.71 -4.54 -8.98
C SER A 106 3.29 -3.64 -10.07
N LEU A 107 4.61 -3.59 -10.20
CA LEU A 107 5.29 -2.86 -11.27
C LEU A 107 5.86 -3.81 -12.34
N SER A 108 5.92 -5.11 -12.05
CA SER A 108 6.28 -6.13 -13.02
C SER A 108 5.21 -6.26 -14.12
N GLY A 109 5.59 -6.05 -15.38
CA GLY A 109 4.65 -6.05 -16.50
C GLY A 109 3.73 -4.81 -16.49
N THR A 110 2.44 -4.99 -16.82
CA THR A 110 1.46 -3.91 -16.73
C THR A 110 1.19 -3.57 -15.26
N PRO A 111 1.41 -2.31 -14.83
CA PRO A 111 1.16 -1.91 -13.45
C PRO A 111 -0.26 -2.28 -13.03
N THR A 112 -0.41 -2.95 -11.89
CA THR A 112 -1.74 -3.44 -11.46
C THR A 112 -1.93 -3.30 -9.95
N TRP A 113 -2.99 -2.60 -9.55
CA TRP A 113 -3.41 -2.49 -8.16
C TRP A 113 -4.13 -3.75 -7.69
N THR A 114 -3.76 -4.20 -6.50
CA THR A 114 -4.44 -5.28 -5.78
C THR A 114 -4.52 -4.96 -4.30
N HIS A 115 -5.64 -5.34 -3.70
CA HIS A 115 -5.77 -5.30 -2.26
C HIS A 115 -4.98 -6.46 -1.64
N TRP A 116 -4.18 -6.23 -0.60
CA TRP A 116 -3.31 -7.27 -0.02
C TRP A 116 -4.01 -8.60 0.35
N TRP A 117 -5.27 -8.58 0.81
CA TRP A 117 -6.02 -9.81 1.14
C TRP A 117 -6.64 -10.51 -0.08
N THR A 118 -6.69 -9.90 -1.26
CA THR A 118 -7.35 -10.52 -2.43
C THR A 118 -6.62 -11.75 -2.96
N ARG A 119 -5.38 -12.02 -2.53
CA ARG A 119 -4.67 -13.28 -2.82
C ARG A 119 -5.01 -14.42 -1.87
N TRP A 120 -5.51 -14.14 -0.67
CA TRP A 120 -5.91 -15.19 0.29
C TRP A 120 -7.24 -15.86 -0.10
N CYS A 121 -8.15 -15.15 -0.76
CA CYS A 121 -9.44 -15.72 -1.16
C CYS A 121 -9.39 -16.55 -2.45
N ARG A 122 -8.41 -16.37 -3.35
CA ARG A 122 -8.33 -17.17 -4.60
C ARG A 122 -7.87 -18.61 -4.37
N GLY A 123 -7.20 -18.91 -3.25
CA GLY A 123 -6.88 -20.27 -2.82
C GLY A 123 -8.04 -21.00 -2.12
N CYS A 124 -9.13 -20.31 -1.83
CA CYS A 124 -10.29 -20.85 -1.11
C CYS A 124 -11.55 -20.85 -1.98
N ARG A 125 -11.41 -21.09 -3.29
CA ARG A 125 -12.52 -21.41 -4.21
C ARG A 125 -12.32 -22.79 -4.81
N ARG A 126 -12.44 -23.81 -3.97
CA ARG A 126 -13.06 -25.11 -4.29
C ARG A 126 -13.18 -25.91 -3.00
N THR A 127 -14.42 -26.12 -2.61
CA THR A 127 -14.87 -27.05 -1.57
C THR A 127 -14.51 -28.47 -1.97
N THR A 128 -13.26 -28.91 -1.77
CA THR A 128 -12.90 -30.36 -1.77
C THR A 128 -11.56 -30.70 -1.10
N ALA A 129 -10.93 -29.79 -0.35
CA ALA A 129 -9.64 -30.05 0.33
C ALA A 129 -9.76 -30.09 1.87
N CYS A 130 -10.90 -30.57 2.38
CA CYS A 130 -11.09 -30.91 3.79
C CYS A 130 -11.67 -32.32 3.90
N ASP A 131 -11.07 -33.29 3.21
CA ASP A 131 -11.17 -34.69 3.58
C ASP A 131 -9.90 -35.43 3.16
N ARG A 132 -8.91 -35.38 4.06
CA ARG A 132 -8.00 -36.45 4.50
C ARG A 132 -6.64 -35.86 4.90
N GLY A 133 -6.28 -36.09 6.16
CA GLY A 133 -4.92 -35.92 6.69
C GLY A 133 -4.76 -34.65 7.50
N GLY A 134 -4.85 -34.78 8.83
CA GLY A 134 -4.92 -33.67 9.76
C GLY A 134 -3.73 -32.71 9.72
N HIS A 135 -4.02 -31.42 9.88
CA HIS A 135 -3.38 -30.52 10.85
C HIS A 135 -4.31 -29.29 11.04
N ARG A 136 -4.25 -28.70 12.23
CA ARG A 136 -5.25 -27.83 12.85
C ARG A 136 -5.66 -26.61 11.98
N ARG A 137 -6.96 -26.35 11.90
CA ARG A 137 -7.57 -25.24 11.15
C ARG A 137 -7.19 -23.86 11.74
N PRO A 138 -6.84 -22.84 10.93
CA PRO A 138 -6.98 -21.46 11.35
C PRO A 138 -8.46 -21.07 11.25
N ARG A 139 -9.04 -20.60 12.37
CA ARG A 139 -10.38 -20.00 12.38
C ARG A 139 -10.35 -18.70 11.58
N CYS A 140 -11.11 -18.66 10.50
CA CYS A 140 -11.49 -17.43 9.82
C CYS A 140 -12.60 -16.77 10.64
N GLY A 141 -12.28 -15.72 11.41
CA GLY A 141 -13.24 -15.00 12.23
C GLY A 141 -14.21 -14.19 11.36
N ARG A 142 -15.43 -14.71 11.19
CA ARG A 142 -16.58 -13.96 10.68
C ARG A 142 -17.21 -13.21 11.87
N ARG A 143 -17.54 -11.93 11.67
CA ARG A 143 -18.32 -11.13 12.64
C ARG A 143 -19.67 -11.81 12.87
N GLU A 144 -19.99 -12.11 14.12
CA GLU A 144 -21.38 -12.29 14.57
C GLU A 144 -21.68 -11.21 15.59
N ALA A 145 -22.79 -10.52 15.36
CA ALA A 145 -23.39 -9.60 16.30
C ALA A 145 -23.83 -10.36 17.57
N GLY A 146 -23.64 -9.75 18.73
CA GLY A 146 -24.34 -10.14 19.95
C GLY A 146 -23.89 -11.44 20.61
N ALA A 147 -22.69 -11.45 21.22
CA ALA A 147 -22.42 -12.34 22.33
C ALA A 147 -21.45 -11.67 23.31
N ARG A 148 -21.94 -11.34 24.51
CA ARG A 148 -21.09 -11.02 25.66
C ARG A 148 -20.30 -12.28 25.99
N PHE A 149 -18.98 -12.21 25.94
CA PHE A 149 -18.11 -13.25 26.51
C PHE A 149 -17.19 -12.59 27.56
N PRO A 150 -17.11 -13.15 28.78
CA PRO A 150 -16.21 -12.65 29.81
C PRO A 150 -14.76 -13.02 29.45
N LEU A 151 -13.83 -12.11 29.72
CA LEU A 151 -12.40 -12.37 29.66
C LEU A 151 -12.02 -13.37 30.75
N GLN A 152 -11.72 -14.63 30.39
CA GLN A 152 -10.97 -15.52 31.25
C GLN A 152 -9.50 -15.48 30.84
N VAL A 153 -8.68 -15.00 31.77
CA VAL A 153 -7.22 -15.08 31.71
C VAL A 153 -6.83 -16.44 32.27
N ASP A 154 -6.24 -17.31 31.46
CA ASP A 154 -5.72 -18.59 31.94
C ASP A 154 -4.57 -18.33 32.93
N ARG A 155 -4.78 -18.75 34.18
CA ARG A 155 -3.80 -18.76 35.27
C ARG A 155 -3.41 -20.21 35.53
N ASP A 156 -2.13 -20.46 35.83
CA ASP A 156 -1.73 -21.76 36.37
C ASP A 156 -2.23 -21.92 37.82
N SER A 157 -2.04 -23.11 38.40
CA SER A 157 -2.47 -23.45 39.77
C SER A 157 -1.81 -22.61 40.88
N SER A 158 -0.92 -21.67 40.54
CA SER A 158 -0.28 -20.72 41.46
C SER A 158 -0.57 -19.24 41.14
N GLY A 159 -1.30 -18.93 40.06
CA GLY A 159 -1.94 -17.62 39.88
C GLY A 159 -1.08 -16.48 39.30
N ILE A 160 0.10 -16.74 38.73
CA ILE A 160 0.98 -15.68 38.16
C ILE A 160 1.03 -15.75 36.62
N PRO A 161 0.85 -14.65 35.87
CA PRO A 161 0.94 -14.65 34.40
C PRO A 161 2.41 -14.70 33.93
N ARG A 162 2.78 -15.71 33.14
CA ARG A 162 4.13 -15.80 32.53
C ARG A 162 4.21 -15.05 31.20
N SER A 163 4.91 -13.92 31.20
CA SER A 163 5.52 -13.34 30.00
C SER A 163 6.85 -14.03 29.71
N THR A 164 7.00 -14.74 28.60
CA THR A 164 8.34 -15.10 28.11
C THR A 164 8.37 -15.16 26.60
N ILE A 165 8.92 -14.09 26.02
CA ILE A 165 9.43 -14.01 24.66
C ILE A 165 10.64 -14.94 24.57
N ARG A 166 10.66 -15.88 23.61
CA ARG A 166 11.88 -16.59 23.21
C ARG A 166 12.22 -16.23 21.77
N THR A 167 13.22 -15.39 21.61
CA THR A 167 14.03 -15.25 20.41
C THR A 167 14.85 -16.53 20.24
N ARG A 168 14.84 -17.13 19.05
CA ARG A 168 15.90 -18.06 18.64
C ARG A 168 16.45 -17.58 17.30
N ILE A 169 17.70 -17.14 17.37
CA ILE A 169 18.65 -17.05 16.26
C ILE A 169 19.22 -18.46 16.09
N GLU A 170 19.10 -19.00 14.89
CA GLU A 170 20.13 -19.69 14.10
C GLU A 170 19.61 -19.84 12.67
#